data_AF-T0ZCT5-F1
#
_entry.id   AF-T0ZCT5-F1
#
_cell.length_a   1.000
_cell.length_b   1.000
_cell.length_c   1.000
_cell.angle_alpha   90.00
_cell.angle_beta   90.00
_cell.angle_gamma   90.00
#
_symmetry.space_group_name_H-M   'P 1'
#
loop_
_entity.id
_entity.type
_entity.pdbx_description
1 polymer ?
#
loop_
_entity_poly.entity_id
_entity_poly.type
_entity_poly.pdbx_seq_one_letter_code
_entity_poly.pdbx_strand_id
1 'polypeptide(L)'
;SWNLRRRPLLWMAAGTTFYAVAYLVFEVGAAYAISLLAISLLTLGEDVVSPLQSSLVSGLSGRKGRGSYYGAYNVFTNSARATAPAVGTLLLGLGSQGPLALWGTMAGLGFMVALGFVLFERRTGWTAMLPSRPSTEDG
;
A
#
# COMPACT_ATOMS: atom_id res chain seq x y z
N SER A 1 2.02 -14.92 -20.10
CA SER A 1 2.17 -13.65 -19.37
C SER A 1 3.18 -13.82 -18.21
N TRP A 2 4.47 -13.64 -18.51
CA TRP A 2 5.63 -14.03 -17.67
C TRP A 2 6.21 -12.89 -16.80
N ASN A 3 5.68 -11.67 -16.93
CA ASN A 3 6.27 -10.46 -16.32
C ASN A 3 5.76 -10.14 -14.89
N LEU A 4 4.64 -10.72 -14.46
CA LEU A 4 4.02 -10.44 -13.15
C LEU A 4 4.90 -10.87 -11.96
N ARG A 5 5.80 -11.85 -12.15
CA ARG A 5 6.70 -12.36 -11.10
C ARG A 5 7.99 -11.56 -10.91
N ARG A 6 8.34 -10.63 -11.81
CA ARG A 6 9.70 -10.04 -11.81
C ARG A 6 9.84 -8.71 -11.08
N ARG A 7 8.74 -7.96 -10.83
CA ARG A 7 8.80 -6.60 -10.25
C ARG A 7 7.64 -6.29 -9.29
N PRO A 8 7.50 -7.02 -8.17
CA PRO A 8 6.36 -6.85 -7.26
C PRO A 8 6.28 -5.44 -6.65
N LEU A 9 7.41 -4.75 -6.47
CA LEU A 9 7.44 -3.39 -5.95
C LEU A 9 6.81 -2.36 -6.91
N LEU A 10 6.95 -2.55 -8.23
CA LEU A 10 6.26 -1.67 -9.20
C LEU A 10 4.76 -1.90 -9.21
N TRP A 11 4.31 -3.14 -8.96
CA TRP A 11 2.88 -3.42 -8.84
C TRP A 11 2.31 -2.82 -7.55
N MET A 12 3.06 -2.83 -6.44
CA MET A 12 2.68 -2.08 -5.24
C MET A 12 2.59 -0.58 -5.51
N ALA A 13 3.56 -0.01 -6.26
CA ALA A 13 3.55 1.40 -6.64
C ALA A 13 2.31 1.75 -7.49
N ALA A 14 1.95 0.88 -8.45
CA ALA A 14 0.75 1.06 -9.26
C ALA A 14 -0.53 1.02 -8.40
N GLY A 15 -0.68 0.02 -7.53
CA GLY A 15 -1.82 -0.09 -6.62
C GLY A 15 -1.94 1.09 -5.65
N THR A 16 -0.82 1.53 -5.06
CA THR A 16 -0.79 2.73 -4.18
C THR A 16 -1.06 4.02 -4.93
N THR A 17 -0.72 4.10 -6.21
CA THR A 17 -1.12 5.23 -7.06
C THR A 17 -2.63 5.25 -7.29
N PHE A 18 -3.28 4.11 -7.50
CA PHE A 18 -4.75 4.04 -7.59
C PHE A 18 -5.42 4.54 -6.31
N TYR A 19 -4.91 4.17 -5.14
CA TYR A 19 -5.37 4.74 -3.86
C TYR A 19 -5.23 6.27 -3.83
N ALA A 20 -4.06 6.80 -4.19
CA ALA A 20 -3.81 8.24 -4.18
C ALA A 20 -4.76 8.99 -5.11
N VAL A 21 -4.99 8.46 -6.31
CA VAL A 21 -5.93 9.04 -7.28
C VAL A 21 -7.36 8.95 -6.76
N ALA A 22 -7.77 7.83 -6.16
CA ALA A 22 -9.11 7.69 -5.57
C ALA A 22 -9.38 8.76 -4.51
N TYR A 23 -8.41 9.07 -3.64
CA TYR A 23 -8.53 10.15 -2.66
C TYR A 23 -8.67 11.52 -3.31
N LEU A 24 -7.94 11.82 -4.39
CA LEU A 24 -8.15 13.05 -5.15
C LEU A 24 -9.53 13.12 -5.79
N VAL A 25 -10.08 12.00 -6.26
CA VAL A 25 -11.43 11.94 -6.83
C VAL A 25 -12.48 12.24 -5.75
N PHE A 26 -12.28 11.78 -4.50
CA PHE A 26 -13.16 12.14 -3.38
C PHE A 26 -13.20 13.65 -3.07
N GLU A 27 -12.12 14.37 -3.36
CA GLU A 27 -12.07 15.83 -3.17
C GLU A 27 -12.90 16.59 -4.21
N VAL A 28 -13.08 16.04 -5.42
CA VAL A 28 -13.82 16.71 -6.50
C VAL A 28 -15.29 16.97 -6.12
N GLY A 29 -15.88 16.11 -5.30
CA GLY A 29 -17.21 16.33 -4.74
C GLY A 29 -17.95 15.04 -4.38
N ALA A 30 -19.17 15.20 -3.87
CA ALA A 30 -19.99 14.12 -3.32
C ALA A 30 -21.05 13.56 -4.30
N ALA A 31 -20.93 13.84 -5.60
CA ALA A 31 -21.88 13.32 -6.58
C ALA A 31 -21.78 11.78 -6.64
N TYR A 32 -22.93 11.10 -6.77
CA TYR A 32 -22.98 9.64 -6.74
C TYR A 32 -22.00 8.97 -7.74
N ALA A 33 -21.92 9.50 -8.96
CA ALA A 33 -21.00 9.00 -9.98
C ALA A 33 -19.52 9.19 -9.60
N ILE A 34 -19.17 10.30 -8.93
CA ILE A 34 -17.81 10.58 -8.46
C ILE A 34 -17.45 9.59 -7.35
N SER A 35 -18.36 9.37 -6.39
CA SER A 35 -18.16 8.40 -5.31
C SER A 35 -18.00 6.97 -5.84
N LEU A 36 -18.80 6.57 -6.83
CA LEU A 36 -18.66 5.26 -7.47
C LEU A 36 -17.30 5.10 -8.17
N LEU A 37 -16.84 6.13 -8.88
CA LEU A 37 -15.52 6.13 -9.50
C LEU A 37 -14.41 6.02 -8.46
N ALA A 38 -14.48 6.83 -7.39
CA ALA A 38 -13.50 6.84 -6.31
C ALA A 38 -13.41 5.46 -5.64
N ILE A 39 -14.55 4.87 -5.27
CA ILE A 39 -14.60 3.52 -4.66
C ILE A 39 -14.05 2.48 -5.64
N SER A 40 -14.40 2.55 -6.93
CA SER A 40 -13.90 1.61 -7.93
C SER A 40 -12.36 1.66 -8.04
N LEU A 41 -11.79 2.86 -8.08
CA LEU A 41 -10.33 3.05 -8.08
C LEU A 41 -9.68 2.56 -6.79
N LEU A 42 -10.32 2.84 -5.65
CA LEU A 42 -9.86 2.39 -4.33
C LEU A 42 -9.79 0.86 -4.26
N THR A 43 -10.85 0.18 -4.69
CA THR A 43 -10.92 -1.29 -4.73
C THR A 43 -9.89 -1.89 -5.68
N LEU A 44 -9.70 -1.31 -6.87
CA LEU A 44 -8.66 -1.76 -7.80
C LEU A 44 -7.25 -1.63 -7.19
N GLY A 45 -6.99 -0.55 -6.45
CA GLY A 45 -5.75 -0.40 -5.69
C GLY A 45 -5.59 -1.47 -4.61
N GLU A 46 -6.65 -1.74 -3.87
CA GLU A 46 -6.69 -2.74 -2.79
C GLU A 46 -6.41 -4.16 -3.28
N ASP A 47 -7.06 -4.56 -4.37
CA ASP A 47 -6.94 -5.89 -4.94
C ASP A 47 -5.52 -6.15 -5.47
N VAL A 48 -4.81 -5.10 -5.91
CA VAL A 48 -3.40 -5.20 -6.31
C VAL A 48 -2.48 -5.29 -5.09
N VAL A 49 -2.68 -4.43 -4.08
CA VAL A 49 -1.74 -4.28 -2.96
C VAL A 49 -1.86 -5.43 -1.95
N SER A 50 -3.07 -5.89 -1.64
CA SER A 50 -3.34 -6.90 -0.60
C SER A 50 -2.60 -8.25 -0.77
N PRO A 51 -2.64 -8.91 -1.94
CA PRO A 51 -1.90 -10.17 -2.14
C PRO A 51 -0.39 -9.97 -2.17
N LEU A 52 0.07 -8.80 -2.64
CA LEU A 52 1.50 -8.46 -2.66
C LEU A 52 2.03 -8.25 -1.26
N GLN A 53 1.33 -7.49 -0.40
CA GLN A 53 1.70 -7.28 1.00
C GLN A 53 1.86 -8.60 1.74
N SER A 54 0.90 -9.51 1.60
CA SER A 54 0.98 -10.86 2.19
C SER A 54 2.21 -11.63 1.70
N SER A 55 2.51 -11.53 0.40
CA SER A 55 3.69 -12.17 -0.20
C SER A 55 5.00 -11.57 0.32
N LEU A 56 5.07 -10.24 0.45
CA LEU A 56 6.23 -9.51 0.99
C LEU A 56 6.57 -9.91 2.42
N VAL A 57 5.58 -9.87 3.32
CA VAL A 57 5.76 -10.25 4.73
C VAL A 57 6.19 -11.72 4.82
N SER A 58 5.60 -12.60 4.02
CA SER A 58 5.97 -14.02 4.00
C SER A 58 7.39 -14.27 3.46
N GLY A 59 7.85 -13.46 2.51
CA GLY A 59 9.18 -13.55 1.90
C GLY A 59 10.29 -13.04 2.82
N LEU A 60 10.04 -11.92 3.51
CA LEU A 60 11.00 -11.31 4.45
C LEU A 60 11.19 -12.14 5.73
N SER A 61 10.18 -12.89 6.15
CA SER A 61 10.14 -13.49 7.48
C SER A 61 10.91 -14.82 7.67
N GLY A 62 11.55 -15.35 6.63
CA GLY A 62 12.30 -16.61 6.71
C GLY A 62 11.47 -17.81 7.23
N ARG A 63 12.10 -18.96 7.50
CA ARG A 63 11.37 -20.16 8.02
C ARG A 63 11.15 -20.14 9.54
N LYS A 64 12.02 -19.45 10.30
CA LYS A 64 12.05 -19.46 11.78
C LYS A 64 11.43 -18.22 12.46
N GLY A 65 11.09 -17.16 11.72
CA GLY A 65 10.63 -15.88 12.29
C GLY A 65 9.21 -15.44 11.90
N ARG A 66 8.46 -16.25 11.13
CA ARG A 66 7.15 -15.86 10.54
C ARG A 66 6.18 -15.29 11.57
N GLY A 67 5.97 -15.96 12.69
CA GLY A 67 5.02 -15.52 13.72
C GLY A 67 5.35 -14.14 14.29
N SER A 68 6.63 -13.83 14.50
CA SER A 68 7.06 -12.53 15.04
C SER A 68 6.91 -11.40 14.02
N TYR A 69 7.24 -11.63 12.74
CA TYR A 69 7.05 -10.63 11.67
C TYR A 69 5.57 -10.33 11.41
N TYR A 70 4.72 -11.36 11.34
CA TYR A 70 3.28 -11.17 11.23
C TYR A 70 2.70 -10.52 12.49
N GLY A 71 3.23 -10.82 13.67
CA GLY A 71 2.86 -10.15 14.92
C GLY A 71 3.15 -8.64 14.88
N ALA A 72 4.37 -8.25 14.49
CA ALA A 72 4.75 -6.85 14.36
C ALA A 72 3.92 -6.13 13.28
N TYR A 73 3.70 -6.77 12.12
CA TYR A 73 2.83 -6.24 11.07
C TYR A 73 1.40 -6.01 11.56
N ASN A 74 0.84 -6.96 12.31
CA ASN A 74 -0.51 -6.85 12.85
C ASN A 74 -0.61 -5.73 13.89
N VAL A 75 0.37 -5.57 14.78
CA VAL A 75 0.39 -4.46 15.74
C VAL A 75 0.40 -3.13 14.99
N PHE A 76 1.31 -2.95 14.01
CA PHE A 76 1.40 -1.72 13.24
C PHE A 76 0.09 -1.40 12.50
N THR A 77 -0.45 -2.38 11.77
CA THR A 77 -1.69 -2.17 10.98
C THR A 77 -2.92 -1.96 11.85
N ASN A 78 -3.03 -2.64 12.99
CA ASN A 78 -4.15 -2.43 13.93
C ASN A 78 -4.04 -1.08 14.63
N SER A 79 -2.83 -0.66 15.02
CA SER A 79 -2.61 0.68 15.57
C SER A 79 -3.00 1.76 14.56
N ALA A 80 -2.60 1.62 13.28
CA ALA A 80 -3.00 2.55 12.22
C ALA A 80 -4.53 2.58 12.03
N ARG A 81 -5.21 1.43 12.00
CA ARG A 81 -6.68 1.35 11.90
C ARG A 81 -7.37 1.99 13.10
N ALA A 82 -6.80 1.89 14.29
CA ALA A 82 -7.35 2.50 15.50
C ALA A 82 -7.18 4.02 15.51
N THR A 83 -6.05 4.54 15.03
CA THR A 83 -5.78 5.99 15.03
C THR A 83 -6.36 6.73 13.83
N ALA A 84 -6.58 6.04 12.70
CA ALA A 84 -7.06 6.66 11.46
C ALA A 84 -8.40 7.43 11.61
N PRO A 85 -9.44 6.91 12.29
CA PRO A 85 -10.69 7.65 12.46
C PRO A 85 -10.53 8.94 13.27
N ALA A 86 -9.70 8.90 14.31
CA ALA A 86 -9.44 10.07 15.15
C ALA A 86 -8.73 11.17 14.35
N VAL A 87 -7.66 10.81 13.63
CA VAL A 87 -6.94 11.74 12.75
C VAL A 87 -7.84 12.26 11.63
N GLY A 88 -8.62 11.39 11.00
CA GLY A 88 -9.52 11.77 9.92
C GLY A 88 -10.61 12.74 10.38
N THR A 89 -11.18 12.52 11.56
CA THR A 89 -12.17 13.42 12.15
C THR A 89 -11.56 14.79 12.47
N LEU A 90 -10.34 14.82 13.01
CA LEU A 90 -9.62 16.07 13.29
C LEU A 90 -9.35 16.87 12.01
N LEU A 91 -8.94 16.21 10.93
CA LEU A 91 -8.70 16.85 9.64
C LEU A 91 -9.99 17.41 9.03
N LEU A 92 -11.08 16.63 9.05
CA LEU A 92 -12.39 17.12 8.60
C LEU A 92 -12.93 18.27 9.45
N GLY A 93 -12.53 18.36 10.72
CA GLY A 93 -12.90 19.43 11.64
C GLY A 93 -12.31 20.80 11.32
N LEU A 94 -11.41 20.93 10.33
CA LEU A 94 -10.75 22.19 9.94
C LEU A 94 -11.66 23.15 9.13
N GLY A 95 -12.99 22.99 9.22
CA GLY A 95 -13.96 23.83 8.52
C GLY A 95 -14.00 23.56 7.02
N SER A 96 -14.05 24.61 6.20
CA SER A 96 -14.18 24.47 4.74
C SER A 96 -12.97 23.82 4.06
N GLN A 97 -11.80 23.82 4.70
CA GLN A 97 -10.60 23.15 4.20
C GLN A 97 -10.49 21.68 4.65
N GLY A 98 -11.42 21.20 5.47
CA GLY A 98 -11.36 19.87 6.06
C GLY A 98 -11.30 18.73 5.04
N PRO A 99 -12.16 18.69 4.01
CA PRO A 99 -12.09 17.69 2.94
C PRO A 99 -10.73 17.70 2.23
N LEU A 100 -10.26 18.89 1.80
CA LEU A 100 -8.97 19.03 1.13
C LEU A 100 -7.81 18.57 2.01
N ALA A 101 -7.85 18.90 3.30
CA ALA A 101 -6.86 18.48 4.27
C ALA A 101 -6.86 16.95 4.44
N LEU A 102 -8.03 16.32 4.53
CA LEU A 102 -8.15 14.86 4.66
C LEU A 102 -7.68 14.15 3.38
N TRP A 103 -8.34 14.43 2.26
CA TRP A 103 -8.14 13.72 1.01
C TRP A 103 -6.79 14.07 0.39
N GLY A 104 -6.38 15.33 0.47
CA GLY A 104 -5.09 15.79 -0.02
C GLY A 104 -3.91 15.20 0.75
N THR A 105 -4.00 15.08 2.08
CA THR A 105 -2.93 14.40 2.87
C THR A 105 -2.87 12.92 2.56
N MET A 106 -4.01 12.23 2.44
CA MET A 106 -4.06 10.82 2.03
C MET A 106 -3.48 10.60 0.63
N ALA A 107 -3.85 11.43 -0.34
CA ALA A 107 -3.30 11.40 -1.69
C ALA A 107 -1.79 11.66 -1.70
N GLY A 108 -1.33 12.69 -0.98
CA GLY A 108 0.09 13.04 -0.87
C GLY A 108 0.92 11.90 -0.28
N LEU A 109 0.45 11.28 0.81
CA LEU A 109 1.10 10.10 1.40
C LEU A 109 1.11 8.92 0.43
N GLY A 110 0.00 8.67 -0.26
CA GLY A 110 -0.09 7.61 -1.27
C GLY A 110 0.92 7.78 -2.39
N PHE A 111 1.05 8.98 -2.96
CA PHE A 111 2.07 9.28 -3.97
C PHE A 111 3.50 9.20 -3.43
N MET A 112 3.74 9.66 -2.20
CA MET A 112 5.05 9.53 -1.55
C MET A 112 5.46 8.07 -1.40
N VAL A 113 4.54 7.21 -0.97
CA VAL A 113 4.77 5.76 -0.84
C VAL A 113 4.99 5.10 -2.21
N ALA A 114 4.16 5.42 -3.20
CA ALA A 114 4.31 4.93 -4.57
C ALA A 114 5.68 5.31 -5.16
N LEU A 115 6.10 6.56 -4.96
CA LEU A 115 7.43 7.03 -5.35
C LEU A 115 8.54 6.28 -4.61
N GLY A 116 8.37 6.03 -3.31
CA GLY A 116 9.28 5.22 -2.51
C GLY A 116 9.48 3.82 -3.09
N PHE A 117 8.40 3.15 -3.49
CA PHE A 117 8.49 1.83 -4.14
C PHE A 117 9.23 1.89 -5.48
N VAL A 118 8.98 2.90 -6.31
CA VAL A 118 9.67 3.09 -7.59
C VAL A 118 11.17 3.36 -7.38
N LEU A 119 11.51 4.24 -6.43
CA LEU A 119 12.90 4.55 -6.08
C LEU A 119 13.63 3.31 -5.53
N PHE A 120 12.97 2.56 -4.66
CA PHE A 120 13.54 1.36 -4.05
C PHE A 120 13.77 0.25 -5.08
N GLU A 121 12.81 0.02 -5.99
CA GLU A 121 13.00 -0.94 -7.10
C GLU A 121 14.19 -0.54 -7.99
N ARG A 122 14.35 0.75 -8.29
CA ARG A 122 15.46 1.26 -9.10
C ARG A 122 16.83 1.07 -8.43
N ARG A 123 16.91 1.12 -7.10
CA ARG A 123 18.17 1.03 -6.35
C ARG A 123 18.58 -0.39 -5.98
N THR A 124 17.62 -1.24 -5.60
CA THR A 124 17.94 -2.49 -4.90
C THR A 124 17.55 -3.72 -5.71
N GLY A 125 16.48 -3.64 -6.51
CA GLY A 125 15.89 -4.78 -7.23
C GLY A 125 15.38 -5.86 -6.27
N TRP A 126 14.10 -6.20 -6.33
CA TRP A 126 13.46 -7.23 -5.49
C TRP A 126 14.24 -8.56 -5.36
N THR A 127 14.99 -8.95 -6.39
CA THR A 127 15.83 -10.15 -6.43
C THR A 127 16.97 -10.17 -5.42
N ALA A 128 17.46 -9.02 -4.95
CA ALA A 128 18.53 -8.96 -3.96
C ALA A 128 18.04 -9.22 -2.52
N MET A 129 16.74 -9.12 -2.25
CA MET A 129 16.16 -9.25 -0.91
C MET A 129 15.75 -10.69 -0.53
N LEU A 130 15.64 -11.60 -1.51
CA LEU A 130 15.26 -12.98 -1.22
C LEU A 130 16.48 -13.77 -0.71
N PRO A 131 16.36 -14.50 0.41
CA PRO A 131 17.40 -15.43 0.84
C PRO A 131 17.69 -16.42 -0.29
N SER A 132 18.97 -16.66 -0.59
CA SER A 132 19.41 -17.70 -1.52
C SER A 132 18.66 -18.99 -1.19
N ARG A 133 17.94 -19.55 -2.18
CA ARG A 133 17.36 -20.89 -2.02
C ARG A 133 18.50 -21.82 -1.58
N PRO A 134 18.38 -22.57 -0.47
CA PRO A 134 19.37 -23.59 -0.17
C PRO A 134 19.40 -24.55 -1.37
N SER A 135 20.60 -24.80 -1.89
CA SER A 135 20.86 -25.77 -2.94
C SER A 135 20.34 -27.12 -2.47
N THR A 136 19.18 -27.52 -2.97
CA THR A 136 18.74 -28.90 -2.92
C THR A 136 19.52 -29.65 -3.98
N GLU A 137 20.75 -30.05 -3.65
CA GLU A 137 21.53 -31.05 -4.38
C GLU A 137 22.78 -31.33 -3.56
N ASP A 138 22.68 -32.34 -2.70
CA ASP A 138 23.74 -33.28 -2.35
C ASP A 138 22.98 -34.55 -1.93
N GLY A 139 22.51 -35.26 -2.97
CA GLY A 139 22.00 -36.63 -2.86
C GLY A 139 23.14 -37.62 -3.14
#